data_AF-A0A7T6Z400-F1
#
_entry.id   AF-A0A7T6Z400-F1
#
_cell.length_a   1.000
_cell.length_b   1.000
_cell.length_c   1.000
_cell.angle_alpha   90.00
_cell.angle_beta   90.00
_cell.angle_gamma   90.00
#
_symmetry.space_group_name_H-M   'P 1'
#
loop_
_entity.id
_entity.type
_entity.pdbx_description
1 polymer ?
#
loop_
_entity_poly.entity_id
_entity_poly.type
_entity_poly.pdbx_seq_one_letter_code
_entity_poly.pdbx_strand_id
1 'polypeptide(L)'
;MKKLVITFSIIIGLLLVSITAAFFLAGQTGSGSAAENEDPGIDEVIDRSWDTEELTTNLAGDHYVRASFRIQADSNDTTEELEKRDFQIQNAIIYRLAEMDADELGSSDGL
;
A
#
# COMPACT_ATOMS: atom_id res chain seq x y z
N MET A 1 -42.58 24.81 32.15
CA MET A 1 -41.29 25.02 31.45
C MET A 1 -40.28 23.91 31.74
N LYS A 2 -39.92 23.64 33.01
CA LYS A 2 -38.94 22.58 33.37
C LYS A 2 -39.25 21.18 32.79
N LYS A 3 -40.51 20.73 32.84
CA LYS A 3 -40.91 19.42 32.27
C LYS A 3 -40.73 19.35 30.75
N LEU A 4 -41.00 20.45 30.04
CA LEU A 4 -40.86 20.53 28.59
C LEU A 4 -39.38 20.50 28.17
N VAL A 5 -38.52 21.18 28.94
CA VAL A 5 -37.05 21.15 28.74
C VAL A 5 -36.51 19.74 28.98
N ILE A 6 -36.96 19.05 30.04
CA ILE A 6 -36.53 17.67 30.33
C ILE A 6 -36.95 16.72 29.21
N THR A 7 -38.20 16.79 28.73
CA THR A 7 -38.66 15.96 27.61
C THR A 7 -37.86 16.24 26.33
N PHE A 8 -37.55 17.51 26.05
CA PHE A 8 -36.78 17.89 24.86
C PHE A 8 -35.31 17.42 24.94
N SER A 9 -34.69 17.48 26.11
CA SER A 9 -33.34 16.95 26.34
C SER A 9 -33.27 15.43 26.17
N ILE A 10 -34.30 14.69 26.57
CA ILE A 10 -34.37 13.24 26.39
C ILE A 10 -34.45 12.87 24.90
N ILE A 11 -35.27 13.61 24.14
CA ILE A 11 -35.42 13.38 22.69
C ILE A 11 -34.11 13.65 21.95
N ILE A 12 -33.42 14.75 22.29
CA ILE A 12 -32.10 15.08 21.72
C ILE A 12 -31.07 14.00 22.08
N GLY A 13 -31.07 13.51 23.32
CA GLY A 13 -30.19 12.42 23.74
C GLY A 13 -30.40 11.15 22.91
N LEU A 14 -31.65 10.75 22.67
CA LEU A 14 -31.97 9.59 21.85
C LEU A 14 -31.54 9.75 20.38
N LEU A 15 -31.71 10.96 19.81
CA LEU A 15 -31.27 11.25 18.45
C LEU A 15 -29.75 11.16 18.31
N LEU A 16 -29.00 11.69 19.28
CA LEU A 16 -27.54 11.62 19.27
C LEU A 16 -27.02 10.18 19.35
N VAL A 17 -27.61 9.35 20.23
CA VAL A 17 -27.24 7.93 20.35
C VAL A 17 -27.50 7.17 19.05
N SER A 18 -28.65 7.43 18.40
CA SER A 18 -29.02 6.82 17.12
C SER A 18 -28.03 7.16 16.01
N ILE A 19 -27.60 8.42 15.92
CA ILE A 19 -26.63 8.88 14.92
C ILE A 19 -25.27 8.23 15.16
N THR A 20 -24.80 8.17 16.40
CA THR A 20 -23.52 7.52 16.73
C THR A 20 -23.54 6.02 16.44
N ALA A 21 -24.64 5.32 16.70
CA ALA A 21 -24.77 3.90 16.40
C ALA A 21 -24.74 3.64 14.88
N ALA A 22 -25.45 4.46 14.10
CA ALA A 22 -25.43 4.35 12.63
C ALA A 22 -24.03 4.62 12.05
N PHE A 23 -23.29 5.59 12.60
CA PHE A 23 -21.93 5.90 12.17
C PHE A 23 -20.94 4.76 12.47
N PHE A 24 -21.08 4.12 13.64
CA PHE A 24 -20.27 2.94 14.00
C PHE A 24 -20.59 1.74 13.13
N LEU A 25 -21.88 1.46 12.86
CA LEU A 25 -22.28 0.37 11.97
C LEU A 25 -21.82 0.59 10.52
N ALA A 26 -21.94 1.83 10.01
CA ALA A 26 -21.48 2.17 8.67
C ALA A 26 -19.94 2.07 8.54
N GLY A 27 -19.20 2.45 9.60
CA GLY A 27 -17.76 2.25 9.68
C GLY A 27 -17.34 0.78 9.72
N GLN A 28 -18.18 -0.10 10.29
CA GLN A 28 -17.93 -1.54 10.34
C GLN A 28 -18.22 -2.24 9.00
N THR A 29 -19.19 -1.76 8.21
CA THR A 29 -19.45 -2.29 6.85
C THR A 29 -18.38 -1.92 5.81
N GLY A 30 -17.47 -1.00 6.14
CA GLY A 30 -16.33 -0.62 5.30
C GLY A 30 -15.09 -1.52 5.45
N SER A 31 -15.13 -2.53 6.32
CA SER A 31 -14.01 -3.45 6.54
C SER A 31 -14.42 -4.88 6.21
N GLY A 32 -13.94 -5.35 5.06
CA GLY A 32 -13.69 -6.76 4.79
C GLY A 32 -14.94 -7.63 4.65
N SER A 33 -15.45 -7.73 3.43
CA SER A 33 -15.76 -9.07 2.95
C SER A 33 -14.47 -9.88 3.13
N ALA A 34 -14.46 -10.78 4.11
CA ALA A 34 -13.52 -11.89 4.15
C ALA A 34 -13.85 -12.77 2.93
N ALA A 35 -13.43 -12.32 1.75
CA ALA A 35 -13.04 -13.25 0.72
C ALA A 35 -11.93 -14.06 1.37
N GLU A 36 -12.10 -15.38 1.44
CA GLU A 36 -10.97 -16.27 1.66
C GLU A 36 -9.88 -15.79 0.70
N ASN A 37 -8.79 -15.27 1.25
CA ASN A 37 -7.61 -14.94 0.47
C ASN A 37 -7.04 -16.29 0.04
N GLU A 38 -7.61 -16.87 -1.02
CA GLU A 38 -6.88 -17.85 -1.80
C GLU A 38 -5.65 -17.12 -2.29
N ASP A 39 -4.47 -17.59 -1.87
CA ASP A 39 -3.21 -17.07 -2.35
C ASP A 39 -3.26 -17.06 -3.89
N PRO A 40 -2.85 -15.95 -4.54
CA PRO A 40 -2.95 -15.83 -5.98
C PRO A 40 -2.18 -16.98 -6.65
N GLY A 41 -2.80 -17.57 -7.68
CA GLY A 41 -2.13 -18.59 -8.48
C GLY A 41 -0.87 -18.04 -9.16
N ILE A 42 0.07 -18.91 -9.54
CA ILE A 42 1.32 -18.45 -10.15
C ILE A 42 1.11 -17.65 -11.44
N ASP A 43 0.10 -18.01 -12.23
CA ASP A 43 -0.25 -17.28 -13.46
C ASP A 43 -0.75 -15.85 -13.15
N GLU A 44 -1.53 -15.70 -12.08
CA GLU A 44 -2.02 -14.41 -11.60
C GLU A 44 -0.90 -13.54 -11.03
N VAL A 45 0.08 -14.16 -10.37
CA VAL A 45 1.30 -13.46 -9.92
C VAL A 45 2.12 -12.96 -11.10
N ILE A 46 2.30 -13.79 -12.14
CA ILE A 46 3.04 -13.43 -13.35
C ILE A 46 2.35 -12.28 -14.08
N ASP A 47 1.03 -12.35 -14.25
CA ASP A 47 0.24 -11.31 -14.93
C ASP A 47 0.28 -9.96 -14.19
N ARG A 48 0.40 -9.99 -12.85
CA ARG A 48 0.52 -8.79 -12.00
C ARG A 48 1.95 -8.30 -11.82
N SER A 49 2.92 -8.93 -12.48
CA SER A 49 4.33 -8.61 -12.31
C SER A 49 4.89 -7.84 -13.49
N TRP A 50 5.51 -6.70 -13.22
CA TRP A 50 6.21 -5.90 -14.21
C TRP A 50 7.74 -6.00 -14.03
N ASP A 51 8.48 -6.00 -15.14
CA ASP A 51 9.94 -5.97 -15.14
C ASP A 51 10.45 -4.55 -15.39
N THR A 52 11.36 -4.08 -14.54
CA THR A 52 12.13 -2.87 -14.84
C THR A 52 13.13 -3.15 -15.96
N GLU A 53 13.51 -2.09 -16.69
CA GLU A 53 14.72 -2.12 -17.50
C GLU A 53 15.97 -2.38 -16.64
N GLU A 54 17.08 -2.69 -17.29
CA GLU A 54 18.38 -2.83 -16.61
C GLU A 54 18.85 -1.46 -16.10
N LEU A 55 18.92 -1.32 -14.78
CA LEU A 55 19.37 -0.11 -14.11
C LEU A 55 20.84 -0.22 -13.80
N THR A 56 21.58 0.86 -14.06
CA THR A 56 22.99 0.99 -13.68
C THR A 56 23.19 2.27 -12.88
N THR A 57 23.78 2.16 -11.69
CA THR A 57 24.12 3.31 -10.85
C THR A 57 25.37 3.04 -10.03
N ASN A 58 26.03 4.12 -9.63
CA ASN A 58 27.08 4.06 -8.64
C ASN A 58 26.47 3.76 -7.27
N LEU A 59 27.24 3.07 -6.43
CA LEU A 59 26.98 2.88 -5.01
C LEU A 59 27.77 3.92 -4.20
N ALA A 60 27.64 3.91 -2.89
CA ALA A 60 28.55 4.64 -2.03
C ALA A 60 29.99 4.11 -2.21
N GLY A 61 30.95 5.03 -2.38
CA GLY A 61 32.35 4.70 -2.65
C GLY A 61 32.69 4.55 -4.14
N ASP A 62 33.57 3.59 -4.46
CA ASP A 62 34.09 3.35 -5.83
C ASP A 62 33.54 2.04 -6.43
N HIS A 63 32.24 1.81 -6.24
CA HIS A 63 31.52 0.63 -6.74
C HIS A 63 30.32 1.06 -7.56
N TYR A 64 29.85 0.17 -8.44
CA TYR A 64 28.61 0.34 -9.18
C TYR A 64 27.83 -0.97 -9.21
N VAL A 65 26.52 -0.86 -9.38
CA VAL A 65 25.62 -2.01 -9.50
C VAL A 65 24.88 -1.95 -10.82
N ARG A 66 24.60 -3.13 -11.36
CA ARG A 66 23.71 -3.32 -12.50
C ARG A 66 22.67 -4.37 -12.17
N ALA A 67 21.40 -4.00 -12.18
CA ALA A 67 20.31 -4.85 -11.71
C ALA A 67 19.02 -4.59 -12.50
N SER A 68 18.20 -5.61 -12.62
CA SER A 68 16.79 -5.53 -13.03
C SER A 68 15.91 -6.08 -11.93
N PHE A 69 14.69 -5.56 -11.82
CA PHE A 69 13.76 -5.93 -10.77
C PHE A 69 12.45 -6.39 -11.38
N ARG A 70 11.87 -7.47 -10.83
CA ARG A 70 10.48 -7.83 -11.07
C ARG A 70 9.64 -7.34 -9.89
N ILE A 71 8.66 -6.50 -10.17
CA ILE A 71 7.78 -5.90 -9.17
C ILE A 71 6.39 -6.52 -9.33
N GLN A 72 5.95 -7.25 -8.31
CA GLN A 72 4.60 -7.79 -8.24
C GLN A 72 3.66 -6.76 -7.63
N ALA A 73 2.55 -6.46 -8.31
CA ALA A 73 1.45 -5.67 -7.78
C ALA A 73 0.33 -6.54 -7.19
N ASP A 74 -0.57 -5.91 -6.46
CA ASP A 74 -1.78 -6.54 -5.93
C ASP A 74 -2.83 -6.80 -7.03
N SER A 75 -2.84 -5.99 -8.10
CA SER A 75 -3.78 -6.09 -9.22
C SER A 75 -3.15 -5.69 -10.56
N ASN A 76 -3.74 -6.14 -11.67
CA ASN A 76 -3.29 -5.78 -13.03
C ASN A 76 -3.38 -4.27 -13.29
N ASP A 77 -4.46 -3.62 -12.81
CA ASP A 77 -4.65 -2.18 -12.93
C ASP A 77 -3.50 -1.41 -12.24
N THR A 78 -3.04 -1.93 -11.10
CA THR A 78 -1.88 -1.35 -10.39
C THR A 78 -0.59 -1.58 -11.16
N THR A 79 -0.39 -2.75 -11.78
CA THR A 79 0.74 -3.00 -12.67
C THR A 79 0.78 -1.99 -13.82
N GLU A 80 -0.34 -1.72 -14.48
CA GLU A 80 -0.42 -0.72 -15.55
C GLU A 80 -0.07 0.70 -15.09
N GLU A 81 -0.45 1.08 -13.86
CA GLU A 81 -0.09 2.37 -13.29
C GLU A 81 1.38 2.45 -12.88
N LEU A 82 1.96 1.35 -12.39
CA LEU A 82 3.40 1.26 -12.12
C LEU A 82 4.20 1.43 -13.41
N GLU A 83 3.79 0.77 -14.49
CA GLU A 83 4.41 0.91 -15.82
C GLU A 83 4.44 2.35 -16.32
N LYS A 84 3.33 3.09 -16.18
CA LYS A 84 3.27 4.51 -16.57
C LYS A 84 4.16 5.42 -15.72
N ARG A 85 4.54 4.95 -14.52
CA ARG A 85 5.37 5.67 -13.54
C ARG A 85 6.76 5.07 -13.45
N ASP A 86 7.16 4.27 -14.44
CA ASP A 86 8.45 3.61 -14.52
C ASP A 86 9.61 4.56 -14.19
N PHE A 87 9.63 5.76 -14.76
CA PHE A 87 10.65 6.76 -14.54
C PHE A 87 10.77 7.18 -13.07
N GLN A 88 9.64 7.25 -12.34
CA GLN A 88 9.64 7.59 -10.91
C GLN A 88 10.17 6.44 -10.07
N ILE A 89 9.74 5.22 -10.40
CA ILE A 89 10.14 3.99 -9.71
C ILE A 89 11.63 3.75 -9.92
N GLN A 90 12.10 3.78 -11.16
CA GLN A 90 13.51 3.64 -11.51
C GLN A 90 14.37 4.72 -10.83
N ASN A 91 13.89 5.96 -10.81
CA ASN A 91 14.60 7.05 -10.13
C ASN A 91 14.71 6.80 -8.61
N ALA A 92 13.64 6.32 -7.97
CA ALA A 92 13.65 5.98 -6.54
C ALA A 92 14.62 4.83 -6.25
N ILE A 93 14.64 3.79 -7.09
CA ILE A 93 15.57 2.66 -6.98
C ILE A 93 17.02 3.14 -7.12
N ILE A 94 17.31 3.95 -8.16
CA ILE A 94 18.65 4.51 -8.38
C ILE A 94 19.12 5.32 -7.17
N TYR A 95 18.26 6.20 -6.64
CA TYR A 95 18.58 6.98 -5.43
C TYR A 95 18.88 6.07 -4.24
N ARG A 96 18.06 5.04 -4.03
CA ARG A 96 18.27 4.13 -2.91
C ARG A 96 19.58 3.35 -3.05
N LEU A 97 19.85 2.80 -4.24
CA LEU A 97 21.08 2.07 -4.52
C LEU A 97 22.32 2.96 -4.39
N ALA A 98 22.24 4.23 -4.80
CA ALA A 98 23.35 5.18 -4.68
C ALA A 98 23.74 5.52 -3.24
N GLU A 99 22.85 5.28 -2.27
CA GLU A 99 23.12 5.45 -0.85
C GLU A 99 23.67 4.18 -0.17
N MET A 100 23.65 3.03 -0.85
CA MET A 100 24.07 1.75 -0.27
C MET A 100 25.57 1.51 -0.44
N ASP A 101 26.17 0.84 0.54
CA ASP A 101 27.52 0.30 0.44
C ASP A 101 27.51 -1.08 -0.24
N ALA A 102 28.62 -1.44 -0.90
CA ALA A 102 28.73 -2.73 -1.60
C ALA A 102 28.59 -3.94 -0.66
N ASP A 103 29.04 -3.82 0.59
CA ASP A 103 28.95 -4.88 1.59
C ASP A 103 27.50 -5.17 2.02
N GLU A 104 26.61 -4.17 1.98
CA GLU A 104 25.18 -4.35 2.29
C GLU A 104 24.50 -5.24 1.25
N LEU A 105 24.87 -5.09 -0.02
CA LEU A 105 24.34 -5.91 -1.13
C LEU A 105 24.89 -7.33 -1.15
N GLY A 106 26.14 -7.51 -0.69
CA GLY A 106 26.79 -8.83 -0.65
C GLY A 106 26.44 -9.67 0.57
N SER A 107 25.82 -9.08 1.60
CA SER A 107 25.46 -9.77 2.82
C SER A 107 24.24 -10.69 2.63
N SER A 108 24.17 -11.78 3.41
CA SER A 108 22.99 -12.66 3.42
C SER A 108 21.72 -11.96 3.91
N ASP A 109 21.86 -10.85 4.62
CA ASP A 109 20.74 -10.04 5.12
C ASP A 109 20.18 -9.12 4.02
N GLY A 110 20.95 -8.91 2.95
CA GLY A 110 20.56 -8.16 1.76
C GLY A 110 19.88 -9.01 0.66
N LEU A 111 19.73 -10.32 0.85
CA LEU A 111 19.07 -11.27 -0.06
C LEU A 111 17.79 -11.87 0.54
#